data_AF-A0A356EU56-F1
#
_entry.id   AF-A0A356EU56-F1
#
_cell.length_a   1.000
_cell.length_b   1.000
_cell.length_c   1.000
_cell.angle_alpha   90.00
_cell.angle_beta   90.00
_cell.angle_gamma   90.00
#
_symmetry.space_group_name_H-M   'P 1'
#
loop_
_entity.id
_entity.type
_entity.pdbx_description
1 polymer ?
#
loop_
_entity_poly.entity_id
_entity_poly.type
_entity_poly.pdbx_seq_one_letter_code
_entity_poly.pdbx_strand_id
1 'polypeptide(L)'
;ELKPGDGCSAERRWRLLWELAGVVGVDPGGLTLRELFWMAEGRDRNAWNHTAQLLAMIYNAHRAKTARVMKPSQFHPLGHDKETPVPKTKDLSILKEVFVDR
;
A
#
# COMPACT_ATOMS: atom_id res chain seq x y z
N GLU A 1 12.86 34.62 21.97
CA GLU A 1 12.05 34.91 20.77
C GLU A 1 12.10 33.70 19.84
N LEU A 2 10.99 32.98 19.71
CA LEU A 2 10.88 31.82 18.82
C LEU A 2 10.56 32.33 17.41
N LYS A 3 11.40 32.00 16.42
CA LYS A 3 11.17 32.41 15.04
C LYS A 3 9.89 31.76 14.48
N PRO A 4 9.04 32.50 13.75
CA PRO A 4 7.82 31.94 13.16
C PRO A 4 8.18 31.15 11.90
N GLY A 5 8.52 29.86 12.08
CA GLY A 5 8.74 28.91 10.99
C GLY A 5 7.65 27.83 10.85
N ASP A 6 6.69 27.78 11.78
CA ASP A 6 5.85 26.57 11.97
C ASP A 6 4.41 26.66 11.40
N GLY A 7 3.96 27.82 10.92
CA GLY A 7 2.59 27.99 10.41
C GLY A 7 2.27 27.13 9.18
N CYS A 8 3.19 27.10 8.20
CA CYS A 8 3.01 26.36 6.95
C CYS A 8 2.97 24.83 7.16
N SER A 9 3.67 24.33 8.20
CA SER A 9 3.69 22.90 8.53
C SER A 9 2.43 22.46 9.27
N ALA A 10 1.91 23.28 10.19
CA ALA A 10 0.66 22.98 10.89
C ALA A 10 -0.54 22.97 9.94
N GLU A 11 -0.67 23.97 9.08
CA GLU A 11 -1.78 24.06 8.12
C GLU A 11 -1.79 22.88 7.12
N ARG A 12 -0.63 22.48 6.60
CA ARG A 12 -0.52 21.30 5.72
C ARG A 12 -0.95 20.01 6.41
N ARG A 13 -0.58 19.82 7.68
CA ARG A 13 -0.99 18.65 8.47
C ARG A 13 -2.50 18.62 8.68
N TRP A 14 -3.09 19.75 9.04
CA TRP A 14 -4.54 19.86 9.18
C TRP A 14 -5.28 19.61 7.87
N ARG A 15 -4.76 20.14 6.77
CA ARG A 15 -5.31 19.88 5.43
C ARG A 15 -5.28 18.39 5.09
N LEU A 16 -4.15 17.71 5.33
CA LEU A 16 -4.02 16.27 5.06
C LEU A 16 -5.04 15.44 5.86
N LEU A 17 -5.28 15.80 7.13
CA LEU A 17 -6.30 15.16 7.96
C LEU A 17 -7.68 15.25 7.30
N TRP A 18 -8.08 16.44 6.85
CA TRP A 18 -9.37 16.65 6.18
C TRP A 18 -9.45 15.97 4.82
N GLU A 19 -8.37 15.94 4.04
CA GLU A 19 -8.32 15.23 2.76
C GLU A 19 -8.53 13.72 2.96
N LEU A 20 -7.81 13.10 3.90
CA LEU A 20 -7.98 11.68 4.21
C LEU A 20 -9.37 11.37 4.76
N ALA A 21 -9.88 12.21 5.67
CA ALA A 21 -11.23 12.08 6.20
C ALA A 21 -12.30 12.18 5.10
N GLY A 22 -12.09 13.05 4.11
CA GLY A 22 -12.96 13.16 2.93
C GLY A 22 -12.92 11.93 2.02
N VAL A 23 -11.73 11.36 1.78
CA VAL A 23 -11.59 10.10 1.02
C VAL A 23 -12.35 8.97 1.70
N VAL A 24 -12.20 8.85 3.03
CA VAL A 24 -12.82 7.79 3.82
C VAL A 24 -14.32 8.03 4.05
N GLY A 25 -14.74 9.30 4.17
CA GLY A 25 -16.12 9.71 4.43
C GLY A 25 -16.49 9.76 5.92
N VAL A 26 -15.57 10.20 6.80
CA VAL A 26 -15.78 10.25 8.27
C VAL A 26 -15.43 11.63 8.84
N ASP A 27 -15.95 11.96 10.01
CA ASP A 27 -15.49 13.11 10.79
C ASP A 27 -14.10 12.81 11.39
N PRO A 28 -13.08 13.64 11.17
CA PRO A 28 -11.74 13.40 11.72
C PRO A 28 -11.64 13.63 13.23
N GLY A 29 -12.67 14.21 13.88
CA GLY A 29 -12.70 14.54 15.30
C GLY A 29 -12.57 13.30 16.19
N GLY A 30 -11.35 13.00 16.64
CA GLY A 30 -11.04 11.86 17.51
C GLY A 30 -10.16 10.79 16.85
N LEU A 31 -9.85 10.93 15.57
CA LEU A 31 -8.92 10.04 14.86
C LEU A 31 -7.54 10.69 14.72
N THR A 32 -6.52 9.86 14.87
CA THR A 32 -5.15 10.23 14.55
C THR A 32 -4.91 10.19 13.05
N LEU A 33 -3.90 10.94 12.59
CA LEU A 33 -3.47 10.92 11.17
C LEU A 33 -3.18 9.50 10.67
N ARG A 34 -2.58 8.65 11.52
CA ARG A 34 -2.25 7.26 11.17
C ARG A 34 -3.50 6.43 10.94
N GLU A 35 -4.51 6.58 11.79
CA GLU A 35 -5.77 5.84 11.65
C GLU A 35 -6.50 6.24 10.36
N LEU A 36 -6.59 7.53 10.07
CA LEU A 36 -7.16 8.03 8.82
C LEU A 36 -6.41 7.51 7.59
N PHE A 37 -5.07 7.46 7.67
CA PHE A 37 -4.26 6.93 6.59
C PHE A 37 -4.54 5.45 6.33
N TRP A 38 -4.61 4.62 7.37
CA TRP A 38 -4.95 3.20 7.23
C TRP A 38 -6.35 2.98 6.66
N MET A 39 -7.32 3.80 7.07
CA MET A 39 -8.67 3.74 6.53
C MET A 39 -8.70 4.11 5.04
N ALA A 40 -7.99 5.18 4.65
CA ALA A 40 -7.90 5.61 3.26
C ALA A 40 -7.22 4.53 2.40
N GLU A 41 -6.09 3.98 2.86
CA GLU A 41 -5.38 2.91 2.17
C GLU A 41 -6.25 1.65 2.00
N GLY A 42 -6.98 1.27 3.05
CA GLY A 42 -7.93 0.15 3.01
C GLY A 42 -9.04 0.37 1.98
N ARG A 43 -9.59 1.58 1.92
CA ARG A 43 -10.63 1.96 0.96
C ARG A 43 -10.10 1.90 -0.48
N ASP A 44 -8.94 2.49 -0.73
CA ASP A 44 -8.30 2.48 -2.04
C ASP A 44 -7.98 1.05 -2.49
N ARG A 45 -7.47 0.21 -1.58
CA ARG A 45 -7.22 -1.20 -1.85
C ARG A 45 -8.51 -1.95 -2.21
N ASN A 46 -9.62 -1.70 -1.50
CA ASN A 46 -10.88 -2.33 -1.84
C ASN A 46 -11.41 -1.89 -3.21
N ALA A 47 -11.37 -0.59 -3.50
CA ALA A 47 -11.78 -0.04 -4.78
C ALA A 47 -10.95 -0.63 -5.94
N TRP A 48 -9.63 -0.68 -5.77
CA TRP A 48 -8.74 -1.28 -6.77
C TRP A 48 -8.88 -2.79 -6.89
N ASN A 49 -9.21 -3.52 -5.82
CA ASN A 49 -9.54 -4.94 -5.91
C ASN A 49 -10.72 -5.16 -6.86
N HIS A 50 -11.80 -4.39 -6.71
CA HIS A 50 -12.95 -4.51 -7.60
C HIS A 50 -12.59 -4.13 -9.04
N THR A 51 -11.90 -3.01 -9.25
CA THR A 51 -11.48 -2.56 -10.58
C THR A 51 -10.57 -3.57 -11.27
N ALA A 52 -9.59 -4.12 -10.55
CA ALA A 52 -8.65 -5.10 -11.08
C ALA A 52 -9.33 -6.41 -11.49
N GLN A 53 -10.35 -6.86 -10.74
CA GLN A 53 -11.16 -8.03 -11.11
C GLN A 53 -11.91 -7.79 -12.41
N LEU A 54 -12.53 -6.62 -12.56
CA LEU A 54 -13.25 -6.24 -13.78
C LEU A 54 -12.30 -6.15 -14.99
N LEU A 55 -11.14 -5.51 -14.83
CA LEU A 55 -10.15 -5.41 -15.90
C LEU A 55 -9.61 -6.78 -16.33
N ALA A 56 -9.30 -7.66 -15.36
CA ALA A 56 -8.86 -9.01 -15.66
C ALA A 56 -9.95 -9.83 -16.38
N MET A 57 -11.21 -9.69 -15.96
CA MET A 57 -12.35 -10.35 -16.60
C MET A 57 -12.50 -9.89 -18.06
N ILE A 58 -12.52 -8.57 -18.29
CA ILE A 58 -12.66 -7.99 -19.63
C ILE A 58 -11.49 -8.43 -20.52
N TYR A 59 -10.25 -8.32 -20.02
CA TYR A 59 -9.07 -8.77 -20.77
C TYR A 59 -9.16 -10.26 -21.12
N ASN A 60 -9.46 -11.12 -20.15
CA ASN A 60 -9.47 -12.57 -20.36
C ASN A 60 -10.66 -13.03 -21.22
N ALA A 61 -11.76 -12.30 -21.24
CA ALA A 61 -12.89 -12.56 -22.13
C ALA A 61 -12.55 -12.21 -23.60
N HIS A 62 -11.76 -11.16 -23.83
CA HIS A 62 -11.43 -10.67 -25.17
C HIS A 62 -10.04 -11.07 -25.68
N ARG A 63 -9.22 -11.76 -24.88
CA ARG A 63 -7.88 -12.19 -25.31
C ARG A 63 -7.94 -13.20 -26.48
N ALA A 64 -6.92 -13.17 -27.32
CA ALA A 64 -6.70 -14.26 -28.28
C ALA A 64 -6.39 -15.58 -27.53
N LYS A 65 -6.74 -16.73 -28.12
CA LYS A 65 -6.52 -18.04 -27.48
C LYS A 65 -5.04 -18.30 -27.12
N THR A 66 -4.12 -17.78 -27.92
CA THR A 66 -2.66 -17.87 -27.75
C THR A 66 -2.09 -16.88 -26.73
N ALA A 67 -2.84 -15.82 -26.37
CA ALA A 67 -2.38 -14.83 -25.41
C ALA A 67 -2.48 -15.35 -23.97
N ARG A 68 -1.52 -14.95 -23.12
CA ARG A 68 -1.44 -15.36 -21.71
C ARG A 68 -2.68 -14.88 -20.94
N VAL A 69 -3.19 -15.72 -20.04
CA VAL A 69 -4.20 -15.31 -19.04
C VAL A 69 -3.57 -14.34 -18.06
N MET A 70 -4.24 -13.23 -17.78
CA MET A 70 -3.80 -12.23 -16.81
C MET A 70 -4.56 -12.42 -15.48
N LYS A 71 -3.86 -12.27 -14.36
CA LYS A 71 -4.46 -12.30 -13.02
C LYS A 71 -4.90 -10.89 -12.61
N PRO A 72 -5.93 -10.74 -11.74
CA PRO A 72 -6.31 -9.43 -11.20
C PRO A 72 -5.15 -8.66 -10.56
N SER A 73 -4.24 -9.35 -9.85
CA SER A 73 -3.10 -8.69 -9.20
C SER A 73 -2.21 -7.89 -10.16
N GLN A 74 -2.16 -8.30 -11.44
CA GLN A 74 -1.37 -7.64 -12.49
C GLN A 74 -1.97 -6.31 -12.96
N PHE A 75 -3.23 -6.04 -12.60
CA PHE A 75 -3.92 -4.79 -12.88
C PHE A 75 -4.09 -3.92 -11.63
N HIS A 76 -3.63 -4.37 -10.46
CA HIS A 76 -3.82 -3.67 -9.19
C HIS A 76 -2.59 -2.80 -8.86
N PRO A 77 -2.67 -1.45 -8.89
CA PRO A 77 -1.51 -0.57 -8.70
C PRO A 77 -0.87 -0.69 -7.31
N LEU A 78 -1.71 -0.90 -6.29
CA LEU A 78 -1.26 -1.13 -4.90
C LEU A 78 -1.05 -2.62 -4.60
N GLY A 79 -1.14 -3.47 -5.63
CA GLY A 79 -0.95 -4.90 -5.49
C GLY A 79 0.54 -5.14 -5.35
N HIS A 80 0.96 -5.69 -4.21
CA HIS A 80 2.34 -6.14 -4.05
C HIS A 80 2.57 -7.39 -4.90
N ASP A 81 2.63 -7.24 -6.22
CA ASP A 81 3.15 -8.25 -7.15
C ASP A 81 4.68 -8.22 -7.11
N LYS A 82 5.22 -8.41 -5.90
CA LYS A 82 6.60 -8.83 -5.68
C LYS A 82 6.56 -9.69 -4.43
N GLU A 83 6.27 -10.98 -4.61
CA GLU A 83 7.10 -11.97 -3.94
C GLU A 83 8.53 -11.59 -4.32
N THR A 84 9.18 -10.73 -3.54
CA THR A 84 10.63 -10.62 -3.59
C THR A 84 11.07 -12.06 -3.37
N PRO A 85 11.72 -12.71 -4.35
CA PRO A 85 12.22 -14.05 -4.13
C PRO A 85 13.11 -13.91 -2.91
N VAL A 86 12.70 -14.50 -1.77
CA VAL A 86 13.55 -14.51 -0.59
C VAL A 86 14.82 -15.18 -1.10
N PRO A 87 15.96 -14.46 -1.14
CA PRO A 87 17.18 -15.06 -1.65
C PRO A 87 17.41 -16.29 -0.79
N LYS A 88 17.38 -17.48 -1.41
CA LYS A 88 17.73 -18.73 -0.74
C LYS A 88 19.21 -18.61 -0.39
N THR A 89 19.49 -18.09 0.80
CA THR A 89 20.86 -17.99 1.33
C THR A 89 21.41 -19.40 1.42
N LYS A 90 22.56 -19.62 0.77
CA LYS A 90 23.30 -20.87 0.91
C LYS A 90 24.00 -20.82 2.27
N ASP A 91 23.50 -21.67 3.16
CA ASP A 91 24.02 -22.00 4.48
C ASP A 91 24.05 -20.86 5.52
N LEU A 92 23.20 -20.99 6.55
CA LEU A 92 23.10 -20.06 7.68
C LEU A 92 23.97 -20.50 8.88
N SER A 93 24.73 -21.60 8.74
CA SER A 93 25.61 -22.14 9.79
C SER A 93 26.61 -21.11 10.33
N ILE A 94 27.13 -20.23 9.47
CA ILE A 94 28.07 -19.15 9.82
C ILE A 94 27.47 -18.18 10.86
N LEU A 95 26.17 -17.90 10.80
CA LEU A 95 25.54 -17.01 11.78
C LEU A 95 25.51 -17.65 13.17
N LYS A 96 25.41 -18.97 13.25
CA LYS A 96 25.46 -19.68 14.53
C LYS A 96 26.87 -19.63 15.13
N GLU A 97 27.89 -19.88 14.31
CA GLU A 97 29.30 -19.86 14.73
C GLU A 97 29.73 -18.48 15.26
N VAL A 98 29.29 -17.40 14.62
CA VAL A 98 29.71 -16.04 15.01
C VAL A 98 28.96 -15.50 16.24
N PHE A 99 27.69 -15.86 16.42
CA PHE A 99 26.83 -15.24 17.44
C PHE A 99 26.51 -16.13 18.65
N VAL A 100 26.69 -17.45 18.57
CA VAL A 100 26.32 -18.38 19.66
C VAL A 100 27.52 -19.00 20.35
N ASP A 101 28.55 -19.42 19.60
CA ASP A 101 29.67 -20.18 20.16
C ASP A 101 30.82 -19.29 20.69
N ARG A 102 30.47 -18.16 21.33
CA ARG A 102 31.41 -17.28 22.07
C ARG A 102 31.31 -17.46 23.58
#